data_AF-A0A1J8QET1-F1
#
_entry.id   AF-A0A1J8QET1-F1
#
_cell.length_a   1.000
_cell.length_b   1.000
_cell.length_c   1.000
_cell.angle_alpha   90.00
_cell.angle_beta   90.00
_cell.angle_gamma   90.00
#
_symmetry.space_group_name_H-M   'P 1'
#
loop_
_entity.id
_entity.type
_entity.pdbx_description
1 polymer ?
#
loop_
_entity_poly.entity_id
_entity_poly.type
_entity_poly.pdbx_seq_one_letter_code
_entity_poly.pdbx_strand_id
1 'polypeptide(L)'
;MARALAGLLSPEPGSVILGVHTGAQEKGVVNQVYRNIEVDMFAHSSESWIAMWDGEIFEKGMVKVETEFREVISDLSAGQRRRNKSKALAVSLEGGCTSESPIYKENAAH
;
A
#
# COMPACT_ATOMS: atom_id res chain seq x y z
N MET A 1 -6.09 -6.25 5.29
CA MET A 1 -4.62 -6.27 5.17
C MET A 1 -3.99 -5.00 5.74
N ALA A 2 -4.32 -3.82 5.22
CA ALA A 2 -3.61 -2.59 5.57
C ALA A 2 -3.69 -2.18 7.07
N ARG A 3 -4.80 -2.47 7.78
CA ARG A 3 -4.89 -2.27 9.24
C ARG A 3 -3.86 -3.07 10.05
N ALA A 4 -3.56 -4.31 9.65
CA ALA A 4 -2.54 -5.12 10.30
C ALA A 4 -1.13 -4.55 10.04
N LEU A 5 -0.89 -4.03 8.83
CA LEU A 5 0.37 -3.35 8.50
C LEU A 5 0.51 -2.04 9.28
N ALA A 6 -0.58 -1.32 9.55
CA ALA A 6 -0.55 -0.10 10.36
C ALA A 6 0.03 -0.34 11.77
N GLY A 7 -0.20 -1.52 12.36
CA GLY A 7 0.39 -1.90 13.64
C GLY A 7 1.91 -2.09 13.62
N LEU A 8 2.53 -2.23 12.44
CA LEU A 8 3.99 -2.27 12.32
C LEU A 8 4.63 -0.88 12.41
N LEU A 9 3.83 0.18 12.29
CA LEU A 9 4.31 1.56 12.39
C LEU A 9 4.42 1.90 13.87
N SER A 10 5.65 2.15 14.35
CA SER A 10 5.84 2.67 15.71
C SER A 10 5.14 4.03 15.83
N PRO A 11 4.49 4.35 16.97
CA PRO A 11 3.84 5.65 17.17
C PRO A 11 4.81 6.83 17.20
N GLU A 12 6.13 6.57 17.23
CA GLU A 12 7.15 7.61 17.20
C GLU A 12 7.19 8.31 15.83
N PRO A 13 7.17 9.66 15.82
CA PRO A 13 7.28 10.44 14.58
C PRO A 13 8.53 10.06 13.78
N GLY A 14 8.37 9.95 12.46
CA GLY A 14 9.46 9.54 11.56
C GLY A 14 9.62 8.03 11.38
N SER A 15 8.79 7.22 12.04
CA SER A 15 8.65 5.80 11.69
C SER A 15 8.04 5.65 10.30
N VAL A 16 8.55 4.73 9.48
CA VAL A 16 8.14 4.55 8.08
C VAL A 16 7.90 3.08 7.75
N ILE A 17 6.79 2.78 7.08
CA ILE A 17 6.58 1.50 6.37
C ILE A 17 6.83 1.73 4.88
N LEU A 18 7.70 0.90 4.30
CA LEU A 18 8.02 0.89 2.88
C LEU A 18 7.60 -0.45 2.26
N GLY A 19 7.06 -0.41 1.05
CA GLY A 19 6.72 -1.62 0.32
C GLY A 19 6.43 -1.41 -1.16
N VAL A 20 6.45 -2.51 -1.90
CA VAL A 20 6.01 -2.56 -3.30
C VAL A 20 4.84 -3.53 -3.39
N HIS A 21 3.76 -3.08 -4.02
CA HIS A 21 2.57 -3.90 -4.26
C HIS A 21 2.12 -3.79 -5.71
N THR A 22 1.35 -4.75 -6.20
CA THR A 22 0.74 -4.59 -7.52
C THR A 22 -0.29 -3.45 -7.48
N GLY A 23 -0.26 -2.60 -8.50
CA GLY A 23 -1.17 -1.46 -8.62
C GLY A 23 -1.86 -1.44 -9.98
N ALA A 24 -2.82 -0.55 -10.10
CA ALA A 24 -3.46 -0.21 -11.37
C ALA A 24 -3.54 1.31 -11.53
N GLN A 25 -3.77 1.81 -12.75
CA GLN A 25 -4.04 3.24 -12.95
C GLN A 25 -5.35 3.64 -12.28
N GLU A 26 -6.36 2.79 -12.43
CA GLU A 26 -7.68 2.95 -11.83
C GLU A 26 -7.91 1.80 -10.84
N LYS A 27 -8.57 2.11 -9.71
CA LYS A 27 -8.91 1.11 -8.68
C LYS A 27 -9.88 0.09 -9.27
N GLY A 28 -9.57 -1.21 -9.19
CA GLY A 28 -10.45 -2.24 -9.70
C GLY A 28 -9.82 -3.63 -9.77
N VAL A 29 -10.58 -4.58 -10.31
CA VAL A 29 -10.06 -5.93 -10.59
C VAL A 29 -9.23 -5.89 -11.86
N VAL A 30 -8.00 -6.37 -11.77
CA VAL A 30 -7.09 -6.53 -12.90
C VAL A 30 -6.73 -8.00 -13.09
N ASN A 31 -6.70 -8.42 -14.34
CA ASN A 31 -6.26 -9.77 -14.69
C ASN A 31 -4.73 -9.79 -14.81
N GLN A 32 -4.09 -10.57 -13.96
CA GLN A 32 -2.64 -10.75 -13.91
C GLN A 32 -2.27 -12.19 -14.24
N VAL A 33 -1.06 -12.39 -14.77
CA VAL A 33 -0.50 -13.73 -14.97
C VAL A 33 0.56 -13.96 -13.90
N TYR A 34 0.30 -14.87 -12.97
CA TYR A 34 1.26 -15.26 -11.95
C TYR A 34 1.65 -16.72 -12.16
N ARG A 35 2.94 -16.98 -12.42
CA ARG A 35 3.47 -18.34 -12.68
C ARG A 35 2.66 -19.11 -13.74
N ASN A 36 2.36 -18.45 -14.86
CA ASN A 36 1.58 -18.99 -15.98
C ASN A 36 0.10 -19.31 -15.67
N ILE A 37 -0.43 -18.79 -14.56
CA ILE A 37 -1.84 -18.91 -14.20
C ILE A 37 -2.47 -17.51 -14.26
N GLU A 38 -3.60 -17.38 -14.94
CA GLU A 38 -4.41 -16.16 -14.91
C GLU A 38 -5.10 -16.04 -13.55
N VAL A 39 -4.90 -14.90 -12.90
CA VAL A 39 -5.49 -14.57 -11.60
C VAL A 39 -6.06 -13.16 -11.65
N ASP A 40 -7.31 -13.06 -11.25
CA ASP A 40 -7.95 -11.77 -11.03
C ASP A 40 -7.57 -11.27 -9.64
N MET A 41 -7.05 -10.05 -9.59
CA MET A 41 -6.62 -9.41 -8.36
C MET A 41 -7.19 -8.01 -8.28
N PHE A 42 -7.65 -7.64 -7.09
CA PHE A 42 -8.01 -6.27 -6.81
C PHE A 42 -6.75 -5.39 -6.68
N ALA A 43 -6.62 -4.38 -7.52
CA ALA A 43 -5.51 -3.44 -7.51
C ALA A 43 -6.00 -2.03 -7.22
N HIS A 44 -5.29 -1.35 -6.31
CA HIS A 44 -5.54 0.04 -5.97
C HIS A 44 -4.77 0.98 -6.91
N SER A 45 -5.38 2.13 -7.22
CA SER A 45 -4.72 3.28 -7.84
C SER A 45 -3.83 4.06 -6.87
N SER A 46 -3.06 5.01 -7.40
CA SER A 46 -2.27 5.94 -6.58
C SER A 46 -3.09 6.63 -5.50
N GLU A 47 -4.15 7.28 -5.93
CA GLU A 47 -5.07 8.05 -5.10
C GLU A 47 -5.84 7.15 -4.11
N SER A 48 -6.32 5.98 -4.55
CA SER A 48 -7.10 5.11 -3.67
C SER A 48 -6.28 4.50 -2.52
N TRP A 49 -4.97 4.33 -2.71
CA TRP A 49 -4.05 3.94 -1.65
C TRP A 49 -3.81 5.09 -0.67
N ILE A 50 -3.66 6.33 -1.17
CA ILE A 50 -3.52 7.51 -0.31
C ILE A 50 -4.77 7.67 0.56
N ALA A 51 -5.96 7.64 -0.04
CA ALA A 51 -7.22 7.76 0.70
C ALA A 51 -7.42 6.65 1.74
N MET A 52 -6.98 5.43 1.44
CA MET A 52 -7.07 4.33 2.39
C MET A 52 -6.17 4.54 3.62
N TRP A 53 -4.92 4.99 3.43
CA TRP A 53 -4.01 5.23 4.56
C TRP A 53 -4.31 6.54 5.28
N ASP A 54 -4.51 7.63 4.54
CA ASP A 54 -4.78 8.99 5.03
C ASP A 54 -6.28 9.30 4.97
N GLY A 55 -7.06 8.64 5.82
CA GLY A 55 -8.51 8.86 5.93
C GLY A 55 -9.30 7.64 6.40
N GLU A 56 -9.01 6.44 5.89
CA GLU A 56 -9.73 5.22 6.29
C GLU A 56 -9.03 4.46 7.43
N ILE A 57 -7.69 4.38 7.41
CA ILE A 57 -6.90 3.67 8.43
C ILE A 57 -6.44 4.63 9.51
N PHE A 58 -5.76 5.71 9.12
CA PHE A 58 -5.40 6.80 10.01
C PHE A 58 -6.33 7.98 9.80
N GLU A 59 -6.51 8.78 10.84
CA GLU A 59 -7.19 10.07 10.71
C GLU A 59 -6.46 10.94 9.69
N LYS A 60 -7.24 11.67 8.88
CA LYS A 60 -6.69 12.46 7.80
C LYS A 60 -5.71 13.52 8.32
N GLY A 61 -4.50 13.55 7.77
CA GLY A 61 -3.39 14.41 8.17
C GLY A 61 -2.44 13.80 9.21
N MET A 62 -2.73 12.61 9.74
CA MET A 62 -1.86 11.95 10.72
C MET A 62 -0.62 11.29 10.10
N VAL A 63 -0.74 10.87 8.85
CA VAL A 63 0.33 10.20 8.11
C VAL A 63 0.60 10.91 6.80
N LYS A 64 1.88 10.94 6.42
CA LYS A 64 2.29 11.26 5.06
C LYS A 64 2.34 9.98 4.25
N VAL A 65 1.64 9.97 3.12
CA VAL A 65 1.59 8.82 2.22
C VAL A 65 2.19 9.21 0.87
N GLU A 66 3.34 8.65 0.55
CA GLU A 66 3.99 8.82 -0.73
C GLU A 66 3.84 7.57 -1.57
N THR A 67 3.39 7.75 -2.81
CA THR A 67 3.10 6.61 -3.67
C THR A 67 3.48 6.88 -5.11
N GLU A 68 4.12 5.90 -5.73
CA GLU A 68 4.54 6.01 -7.12
C GLU A 68 4.15 4.76 -7.89
N PHE A 69 3.52 4.98 -9.04
CA PHE A 69 3.13 3.91 -9.95
C PHE A 69 4.18 3.75 -11.04
N ARG A 70 4.78 2.56 -11.12
CA ARG A 70 5.84 2.25 -12.09
C ARG A 70 5.49 1.00 -12.90
N GLU A 71 5.68 1.08 -14.21
CA GLU A 71 5.65 -0.11 -15.05
C GLU A 71 6.95 -0.89 -14.84
N VAL A 72 6.84 -2.13 -14.36
CA VAL A 72 8.00 -3.02 -14.22
C VAL A 72 7.98 -3.98 -15.39
N ILE A 73 9.02 -3.88 -16.21
CA ILE A 73 9.30 -4.87 -17.26
C ILE A 73 10.04 -6.01 -16.57
N SER A 74 9.33 -7.12 -16.32
CA SER A 74 10.00 -8.38 -15.96
C SER A 74 10.50 -9.02 -17.25
N ASP A 75 11.81 -8.95 -17.50
CA ASP A 75 12.45 -9.67 -18.60
C ASP A 75 12.46 -11.17 -18.29
N LEU A 76 11.53 -11.92 -18.88
CA LEU A 76 11.62 -13.38 -19.01
C LEU A 76 11.15 -13.79 -20.41
N SER A 77 12.16 -14.14 -21.22
CA SER A 77 12.15 -14.92 -22.46
C SER A 77 10.83 -15.12 -23.21
N ALA A 78 10.78 -14.52 -24.41
CA ALA A 78 10.07 -14.94 -25.61
C ALA A 78 8.67 -15.58 -25.44
N GLY A 79 7.64 -14.74 -25.52
CA GLY A 79 6.27 -15.18 -25.78
C GLY A 79 5.23 -14.41 -24.97
N GLN A 80 4.70 -13.34 -25.55
CA GLN A 80 3.58 -12.52 -25.07
C GLN A 80 3.81 -11.59 -23.86
N ARG A 81 3.85 -10.30 -24.19
CA ARG A 81 3.79 -9.10 -23.35
C ARG A 81 2.64 -9.13 -22.32
N ARG A 82 2.97 -9.04 -21.03
CA ARG A 82 2.14 -8.29 -20.07
C ARG A 82 3.04 -7.47 -19.14
N ARG A 83 2.76 -6.17 -19.08
CA ARG A 83 3.46 -5.20 -18.23
C ARG A 83 2.93 -5.39 -16.81
N ASN A 84 3.78 -5.86 -15.90
CA ASN A 84 3.42 -5.91 -14.49
C ASN A 84 3.58 -4.50 -13.93
N LYS A 85 2.47 -3.89 -13.53
CA LYS A 85 2.49 -2.54 -12.99
C LYS A 85 2.60 -2.62 -11.47
N SER A 86 3.72 -2.13 -10.94
CA SER A 86 4.00 -2.14 -9.51
C SER A 86 3.86 -0.74 -8.96
N LYS A 87 3.50 -0.67 -7.70
CA LYS A 87 3.35 0.57 -6.98
C LYS A 87 4.23 0.55 -5.74
N ALA A 88 5.14 1.51 -5.65
CA ALA A 88 5.87 1.77 -4.42
C ALA A 88 4.99 2.62 -3.49
N LEU A 89 5.01 2.29 -2.21
CA LEU A 89 4.28 2.97 -1.15
C LEU A 89 5.24 3.21 0.02
N ALA A 90 5.29 4.45 0.49
CA ALA A 90 5.87 4.84 1.76
C ALA A 90 4.79 5.50 2.62
N VAL A 91 4.62 5.05 3.85
CA VAL A 91 3.73 5.65 4.85
C VAL A 91 4.58 6.05 6.05
N SER A 92 4.55 7.33 6.39
CA SER A 92 5.32 7.92 7.50
C SER A 92 4.38 8.62 8.47
N LEU A 93 4.64 8.50 9.78
CA LEU A 93 3.93 9.32 10.78
C LEU A 93 4.56 10.71 10.85
N GLU A 94 3.74 11.72 10.67
CA GLU A 94 4.12 13.11 10.91
C GLU A 94 3.73 13.48 12.36
N GLY A 95 4.54 14.32 13.00
CA GLY A 95 4.54 14.51 14.45
C GLY A 95 3.18 14.79 15.11
N GLY A 96 3.03 14.29 16.36
CA GLY A 96 1.91 14.63 17.25
C GLY A 96 0.93 13.49 17.57
N CYS A 97 1.23 12.24 17.21
CA CYS A 97 0.38 11.11 17.56
C CYS A 97 0.79 10.53 18.92
N THR A 98 0.11 10.96 19.99
CA THR A 98 0.29 10.35 21.32
C THR A 98 -0.29 8.93 21.30
N SER A 99 0.23 8.05 22.16
CA SER A 99 -0.16 6.63 22.30
C SER A 99 -1.64 6.38 22.64
N GLU A 100 -2.49 7.40 22.62
CA GLU A 100 -3.91 7.36 22.94
C GLU A 100 -4.82 7.16 21.73
N SER A 101 -4.30 7.27 20.50
CA SER A 101 -5.12 7.11 19.28
C SER A 101 -5.70 5.69 19.18
N PRO A 102 -6.98 5.53 18.79
CA PRO A 102 -7.70 4.25 18.85
C PRO A 102 -7.03 3.11 18.09
N ILE A 103 -6.34 3.43 17.00
CA ILE A 103 -5.69 2.49 16.09
C ILE A 103 -4.55 1.72 16.78
N TYR A 104 -3.87 2.35 17.76
CA TYR A 104 -2.80 1.69 18.53
C TYR A 104 -3.34 0.88 19.71
N LYS A 105 -4.51 1.24 20.24
CA LYS A 105 -5.17 0.49 21.33
C LYS A 105 -5.74 -0.84 20.83
N GLU A 106 -6.22 -0.89 19.59
CA GLU A 106 -6.80 -2.11 19.00
C GLU A 106 -5.72 -3.12 18.55
N ASN A 107 -4.54 -2.65 18.14
CA ASN A 107 -3.42 -3.52 17.72
C ASN A 107 -2.51 -3.98 18.88
N ALA A 108 -2.57 -3.36 20.06
CA ALA A 108 -1.80 -3.78 21.24
C ALA A 108 -2.43 -4.97 22.01
N ALA A 109 -3.58 -5.48 21.57
CA ALA A 109 -4.35 -6.52 22.24
C ALA A 109 -4.17 -7.93 21.64
N HIS A 110 -3.18 -8.16 20.78
CA HIS A 110 -2.95 -9.44 20.09
C HIS A 110 -1.54 -10.00 20.29
#